data_AF-A0A8X6PT83-F1
#
_entry.id   AF-A0A8X6PT83-F1
#
_cell.length_a   1.000
_cell.length_b   1.000
_cell.length_c   1.000
_cell.angle_alpha   90.00
_cell.angle_beta   90.00
_cell.angle_gamma   90.00
#
_symmetry.space_group_name_H-M   'P 1'
#
loop_
_entity.id
_entity.type
_entity.pdbx_description
1 polymer ?
#
loop_
_entity_poly.entity_id
_entity_poly.type
_entity_poly.pdbx_seq_one_letter_code
_entity_poly.pdbx_strand_id
1 'polypeptide(L)'
;MAAVGHISSIDAENHADGCFITPGAPLNDLPPVDRETFPSPIYQQEIRTSKSKYLTDTGADVSVVPLTVASKHPPPASLQLFAANGAAISTYGQRPLTLDLGLRRVFRWPFIIAAVSQPMIGADFLRHYGLLVDNRRESLVDPLTKLQTQGAVE
;
A
#
# COMPACT_ATOMS: atom_id res chain seq x y z
N MET A 1 -2.58 -3.45 9.22
CA MET A 1 -1.55 -4.41 8.79
C MET A 1 -1.36 -4.22 7.30
N ALA A 2 -0.27 -3.59 6.88
CA ALA A 2 0.23 -3.71 5.52
C ALA A 2 1.63 -3.12 5.38
N ALA A 3 2.48 -3.92 4.77
CA ALA A 3 3.48 -3.51 3.80
C ALA A 3 3.41 -4.67 2.81
N VAL A 4 3.10 -4.40 1.54
CA VAL A 4 3.01 -5.44 0.52
C VAL A 4 4.19 -5.21 -0.41
N GLY A 5 5.27 -5.96 -0.20
CA GLY A 5 6.51 -5.83 -0.96
C GLY A 5 6.65 -6.91 -2.04
N HIS A 6 7.34 -6.57 -3.13
CA HIS A 6 7.82 -7.52 -4.14
C HIS A 6 9.33 -7.70 -3.95
N ILE A 7 9.78 -8.93 -3.69
CA ILE A 7 11.20 -9.25 -3.71
C ILE A 7 11.46 -9.99 -5.03
N SER A 8 12.01 -9.30 -6.03
CA SER A 8 12.69 -10.00 -7.11
C SER A 8 13.92 -10.67 -6.49
N SER A 9 14.03 -11.99 -6.66
CA SER A 9 15.26 -12.72 -6.34
C SER A 9 16.45 -11.95 -6.91
N ILE A 10 17.52 -11.79 -6.11
CA ILE A 10 18.74 -10.95 -6.25
C ILE A 10 18.58 -9.43 -5.99
N ASP A 11 18.93 -9.02 -4.77
CA ASP A 11 19.99 -8.04 -4.45
C ASP A 11 20.02 -7.79 -2.94
N ALA A 12 20.80 -8.61 -2.24
CA ALA A 12 21.20 -8.36 -0.86
C ALA A 12 22.50 -7.52 -0.92
N GLU A 13 22.41 -6.21 -1.14
CA GLU A 13 23.55 -5.33 -0.89
C GLU A 13 23.13 -3.87 -0.62
N ASN A 14 23.29 -3.50 0.65
CA ASN A 14 23.65 -2.19 1.19
C ASN A 14 23.23 -0.92 0.42
N HIS A 15 22.19 -0.27 0.94
CA HIS A 15 22.25 1.18 1.12
C HIS A 15 21.58 1.55 2.44
N ALA A 16 22.42 1.72 3.48
CA ALA A 16 22.05 2.47 4.65
C ALA A 16 21.92 3.95 4.25
N ASP A 17 20.83 4.59 4.66
CA ASP A 17 20.87 5.90 5.31
C ASP A 17 19.45 6.30 5.73
N GLY A 18 19.21 6.26 7.04
CA GLY A 18 17.94 6.71 7.61
C GLY A 18 17.51 6.06 8.92
N CYS A 19 18.42 5.58 9.78
CA CYS A 19 18.06 5.35 11.17
C CYS A 19 19.28 5.49 12.07
N PHE A 20 19.24 6.46 12.98
CA PHE A 20 20.21 6.61 14.06
C PHE A 20 20.13 5.38 14.97
N ILE A 21 20.97 4.39 14.74
CA ILE A 21 21.33 3.39 15.73
C ILE A 21 22.85 3.40 15.82
N THR A 22 23.38 3.92 16.93
CA THR A 22 24.82 3.80 17.23
C THR A 22 25.19 2.31 17.28
N PRO A 23 26.24 1.85 16.57
CA PRO A 23 26.65 0.45 16.63
C PRO A 23 27.30 0.17 17.99
N GLY A 24 26.70 -0.71 18.80
CA GLY A 24 27.35 -1.25 20.00
C GLY A 24 26.52 -1.45 21.27
N ALA A 25 25.21 -1.13 21.28
CA ALA A 25 24.40 -1.40 22.46
C ALA A 25 24.07 -2.91 22.59
N PRO A 26 24.33 -3.56 23.74
CA PRO A 26 23.97 -4.96 23.96
C PRO A 26 22.44 -5.15 23.89
N LEU A 27 21.99 -6.23 23.25
CA LEU A 27 20.59 -6.55 22.92
C LEU A 27 19.63 -6.53 24.14
N ASN A 28 20.17 -6.56 25.37
CA ASN A 28 19.40 -6.60 26.61
C ASN A 28 19.10 -5.21 27.21
N ASP A 29 19.70 -4.14 26.69
CA ASP A 29 19.50 -2.76 27.18
C ASP A 29 18.68 -1.89 26.21
N LEU A 30 18.10 -2.48 25.16
CA LEU A 30 17.10 -1.79 24.37
C LEU A 30 15.88 -1.54 25.26
N PRO A 31 15.35 -0.30 25.34
CA PRO A 31 14.05 -0.10 25.98
C PRO A 31 13.05 -1.07 25.31
N PRO A 32 12.03 -1.55 26.04
CA PRO A 32 10.94 -2.27 25.40
C PRO A 32 10.54 -1.44 24.20
N VAL A 33 10.54 -2.02 22.99
CA VAL A 33 9.98 -1.35 21.82
C VAL A 33 8.55 -1.04 22.24
N ASP A 34 8.35 0.20 22.67
CA ASP A 34 7.04 0.64 23.09
C ASP A 34 6.23 0.49 21.83
N ARG A 35 5.28 -0.44 21.89
CA ARG A 35 4.37 -0.69 20.78
C ARG A 35 3.33 0.44 20.74
N GLU A 36 3.79 1.67 20.87
CA GLU A 36 3.29 2.80 20.09
C GLU A 36 3.53 2.43 18.61
N THR A 37 2.73 1.48 18.14
CA THR A 37 2.29 1.45 16.76
C THR A 37 1.66 2.81 16.62
N PHE A 38 2.40 3.82 16.18
CA PHE A 38 1.75 5.00 15.63
C PHE A 38 0.90 4.40 14.51
N PRO A 39 -0.45 4.33 14.66
CA PRO A 39 -1.23 3.97 13.51
C PRO A 39 -0.98 5.14 12.57
N SER A 40 -0.12 4.97 11.57
CA SER A 40 -0.16 5.82 10.39
C SER A 40 -1.64 5.86 10.04
N PRO A 41 -2.33 7.00 10.07
CA PRO A 41 -3.76 7.03 9.84
C PRO A 41 -4.00 6.43 8.47
N ILE A 42 -4.50 5.18 8.46
CA ILE A 42 -4.87 4.52 7.23
C ILE A 42 -6.24 5.10 6.92
N TYR A 43 -6.29 6.00 5.96
CA TYR A 43 -7.56 6.56 5.51
C TYR A 43 -8.02 5.85 4.24
N GLN A 44 -9.33 5.73 4.14
CA GLN A 44 -10.02 5.10 3.05
C GLN A 44 -10.43 6.13 2.01
N GLN A 45 -9.93 5.95 0.79
CA GLN A 45 -10.37 6.71 -0.36
C GLN A 45 -11.61 6.06 -0.98
N GLU A 46 -12.72 6.79 -1.04
CA GLU A 46 -13.90 6.33 -1.78
C GLU A 46 -13.66 6.52 -3.29
N ILE A 47 -13.85 5.44 -4.03
CA ILE A 47 -13.86 5.46 -5.49
C ILE A 47 -15.27 5.84 -5.94
N ARG A 48 -15.40 6.98 -6.62
CA ARG A 48 -16.71 7.56 -6.94
C ARG A 48 -17.58 6.65 -7.82
N THR A 49 -16.94 5.93 -8.75
CA THR A 49 -17.61 5.06 -9.72
C THR A 49 -18.13 3.76 -9.11
N SER A 50 -17.37 3.13 -8.21
CA SER A 50 -17.74 1.83 -7.62
C SER A 50 -18.27 1.91 -6.20
N LYS A 51 -18.18 3.09 -5.55
CA LYS A 51 -18.48 3.30 -4.13
C LYS A 51 -17.69 2.41 -3.18
N SER A 52 -16.58 1.85 -3.67
CA SER A 52 -15.69 1.01 -2.90
C SER A 52 -14.66 1.88 -2.19
N LYS A 53 -14.22 1.43 -1.02
CA LYS A 53 -13.22 2.11 -0.18
C LYS A 53 -11.88 1.42 -0.33
N TYR A 54 -10.83 2.20 -0.60
CA TYR A 54 -9.46 1.72 -0.77
C TYR A 54 -8.57 2.33 0.30
N LEU A 55 -7.76 1.51 0.96
CA LEU A 55 -6.75 2.02 1.89
C LEU A 55 -5.63 2.70 1.10
N THR A 56 -5.26 3.91 1.49
CA THR A 56 -4.05 4.55 0.97
C THR A 56 -2.88 4.14 1.85
N ASP A 57 -1.94 3.37 1.30
CA ASP A 57 -0.81 2.84 2.07
C ASP A 57 0.51 3.18 1.38
N THR A 58 1.23 4.14 1.96
CA THR A 58 2.57 4.55 1.50
C THR A 58 3.66 3.53 1.86
N GLY A 59 3.38 2.59 2.76
CA GLY A 59 4.27 1.49 3.14
C GLY A 59 4.12 0.24 2.29
N ALA A 60 3.14 0.17 1.38
CA ALA A 60 3.01 -0.90 0.41
C ALA A 60 3.70 -0.53 -0.91
N ASP A 61 4.58 -1.38 -1.42
CA ASP A 61 5.24 -1.15 -2.70
C ASP A 61 4.26 -1.26 -3.86
N VAL A 62 3.27 -2.14 -3.74
CA VAL A 62 2.33 -2.48 -4.81
C VAL A 62 0.87 -2.26 -4.45
N SER A 63 0.07 -1.94 -5.46
CA SER A 63 -1.38 -1.77 -5.32
C SER A 63 -2.11 -3.10 -5.49
N VAL A 64 -2.93 -3.46 -4.50
CA VAL A 64 -3.62 -4.76 -4.43
C VAL A 64 -5.14 -4.62 -4.32
N VAL A 65 -5.85 -5.65 -4.78
CA VAL A 65 -7.28 -5.81 -4.55
C VAL A 65 -7.59 -7.22 -4.02
N PRO A 66 -8.62 -7.38 -3.17
CA PRO A 66 -9.04 -8.69 -2.70
C PRO A 66 -9.42 -9.61 -3.85
N LEU A 67 -9.13 -10.89 -3.67
CA LEU A 67 -9.78 -11.94 -4.45
C LEU A 67 -11.28 -11.89 -4.20
N THR A 68 -12.06 -11.47 -5.21
CA THR A 68 -13.52 -11.44 -5.11
C THR A 68 -14.09 -12.85 -5.20
N VAL A 69 -15.07 -13.19 -4.36
CA VAL A 69 -15.77 -14.49 -4.35
C VAL A 69 -16.41 -14.87 -5.70
N ALA A 70 -16.72 -13.89 -6.54
CA ALA A 70 -17.23 -14.10 -7.90
C ALA A 70 -16.17 -14.60 -8.89
N SER A 71 -14.89 -14.50 -8.54
CA SER A 71 -13.77 -15.01 -9.34
C SER A 71 -13.53 -16.47 -8.96
N LYS A 72 -13.74 -17.39 -9.91
CA LYS A 72 -13.31 -18.81 -9.76
C LYS A 72 -11.87 -18.80 -9.24
N HIS A 73 -11.59 -19.44 -8.10
CA HIS A 73 -10.27 -19.49 -7.47
C HIS A 73 -9.20 -19.86 -8.51
N PRO A 74 -8.44 -18.90 -9.05
CA PRO A 74 -7.40 -19.20 -10.01
C PRO A 74 -6.28 -19.92 -9.27
N PRO A 75 -5.48 -20.75 -9.95
CA PRO A 75 -4.23 -21.20 -9.37
C PRO A 75 -3.39 -19.97 -8.95
N PRO A 76 -2.64 -20.04 -7.83
CA PRO A 76 -1.76 -18.96 -7.41
C PRO A 76 -0.81 -18.56 -8.55
N ALA A 77 -0.61 -17.26 -8.73
CA ALA A 77 0.38 -16.76 -9.67
C ALA A 77 1.80 -16.96 -9.11
N SER A 78 2.82 -16.92 -9.99
CA SER A 78 4.23 -17.01 -9.59
C SER A 78 4.69 -15.84 -8.72
N LEU A 79 3.97 -14.71 -8.77
CA LEU A 79 4.26 -13.55 -7.95
C LEU A 79 3.85 -13.83 -6.50
N GLN A 80 4.80 -13.67 -5.57
CA GLN A 80 4.54 -13.77 -4.15
C GLN A 80 4.74 -12.40 -3.50
N LEU A 81 3.78 -12.01 -2.67
CA LEU A 81 3.87 -10.78 -1.89
C LEU A 81 4.09 -11.14 -0.43
N PHE A 82 4.69 -10.22 0.32
CA PHE A 82 4.93 -10.42 1.75
C PHE A 82 4.36 -9.24 2.52
N ALA A 83 3.69 -9.55 3.63
CA ALA A 83 3.26 -8.58 4.63
C ALA A 83 4.47 -8.02 5.40
N ALA A 84 4.27 -6.89 6.10
CA ALA A 84 5.29 -6.29 6.97
C ALA A 84 5.84 -7.24 8.05
N ASN A 85 5.05 -8.25 8.45
CA ASN A 85 5.46 -9.27 9.42
C ASN A 85 6.15 -10.49 8.78
N GLY A 86 6.47 -10.43 7.48
CA GLY A 86 7.08 -11.52 6.73
C GLY A 86 6.12 -12.63 6.30
N ALA A 87 4.82 -12.53 6.59
CA ALA A 87 3.84 -13.52 6.15
C ALA A 87 3.63 -13.45 4.63
N ALA A 88 3.69 -14.60 3.97
CA ALA A 88 3.39 -14.69 2.54
C ALA A 88 1.91 -14.40 2.26
N ILE A 89 1.66 -13.59 1.24
CA ILE A 89 0.34 -13.27 0.70
C ILE A 89 0.26 -13.89 -0.69
N SER A 90 -0.65 -14.85 -0.85
CA SER A 90 -0.93 -15.47 -2.15
C SER A 90 -1.49 -14.45 -3.13
N THR A 91 -0.99 -14.48 -4.37
CA THR A 91 -1.52 -13.66 -5.47
C THR A 91 -2.16 -14.53 -6.54
N TYR A 92 -3.05 -13.92 -7.33
CA TYR A 92 -3.89 -14.61 -8.31
C TYR A 92 -3.85 -13.90 -9.67
N GLY A 93 -2.75 -13.23 -9.96
CA GLY A 93 -2.56 -12.43 -11.18
C GLY A 93 -2.90 -10.96 -10.99
N GLN A 94 -3.14 -10.26 -12.11
CA GLN A 94 -3.41 -8.83 -12.14
C GLN A 94 -4.73 -8.52 -12.85
N ARG A 95 -5.39 -7.44 -12.42
CA ARG A 95 -6.61 -6.92 -13.04
C ARG A 95 -6.48 -5.41 -13.25
N PRO A 96 -6.54 -4.91 -14.50
CA PRO A 96 -6.60 -3.48 -14.74
C PRO A 96 -7.92 -2.92 -14.22
N LEU A 97 -7.84 -1.96 -13.30
CA LEU A 97 -8.99 -1.22 -12.77
C LEU A 97 -8.85 0.26 -13.09
N THR A 98 -10.00 0.90 -13.31
CA THR A 98 -10.08 2.34 -13.48
C THR A 98 -10.69 2.96 -12.24
N LEU A 99 -9.91 3.79 -11.54
CA LEU A 99 -10.34 4.51 -10.36
C LEU A 99 -10.73 5.95 -10.73
N ASP A 100 -11.92 6.37 -10.29
CA ASP A 100 -12.32 7.78 -10.24
C ASP A 100 -12.19 8.27 -8.80
N LEU A 101 -11.11 8.99 -8.54
CA LEU A 101 -10.79 9.56 -7.22
C LEU A 101 -11.42 10.95 -7.01
N GLY A 102 -12.18 11.47 -7.99
CA GLY A 102 -12.71 12.83 -7.95
C GLY A 102 -11.68 13.92 -8.27
N LEU A 103 -10.47 13.53 -8.68
CA LEU A 103 -9.37 14.44 -9.02
C LEU A 103 -9.40 14.89 -10.50
N ARG A 104 -10.57 14.79 -11.16
CA ARG A 104 -10.79 15.13 -12.59
C ARG A 104 -9.81 14.45 -13.56
N ARG A 105 -9.33 13.27 -13.18
CA ARG A 105 -8.46 12.40 -14.00
C ARG A 105 -8.94 10.97 -13.90
N VAL A 106 -8.66 10.20 -14.94
CA VAL A 106 -8.93 8.77 -15.00
C VAL A 106 -7.66 8.03 -14.63
N PHE A 107 -7.70 7.21 -13.58
CA PHE A 107 -6.55 6.46 -13.10
C PHE A 107 -6.72 4.98 -13.43
N ARG A 108 -6.07 4.50 -14.49
CA ARG A 108 -6.11 3.09 -14.89
C ARG A 108 -4.85 2.37 -14.42
N TRP A 109 -4.98 1.33 -13.61
CA TRP A 109 -3.82 0.66 -13.01
C TRP A 109 -3.97 -0.88 -12.98
N PRO A 110 -2.91 -1.65 -13.28
CA PRO A 110 -2.93 -3.10 -13.15
C PRO A 110 -2.77 -3.53 -11.68
N PHE A 111 -3.88 -3.56 -10.94
CA PHE A 111 -3.88 -4.03 -9.54
C PHE A 111 -3.57 -5.51 -9.45
N ILE A 112 -2.76 -5.91 -8.47
CA ILE A 112 -2.53 -7.33 -8.17
C ILE A 112 -3.72 -7.87 -7.37
N ILE A 113 -4.23 -9.03 -7.79
CA ILE A 113 -5.25 -9.75 -7.03
C ILE A 113 -4.54 -10.55 -5.94
N ALA A 114 -4.87 -10.30 -4.68
CA ALA A 114 -4.20 -10.90 -3.54
C ALA A 114 -5.19 -11.42 -2.48
N ALA A 115 -4.73 -12.34 -1.64
CA ALA A 115 -5.45 -12.82 -0.47
C ALA A 115 -5.45 -11.78 0.67
N VAL A 116 -6.05 -10.62 0.43
CA VAL A 116 -6.18 -9.51 1.38
C VAL A 116 -7.65 -9.19 1.65
N SER A 117 -7.97 -8.60 2.80
CA SER A 117 -9.35 -8.28 3.21
C SER A 117 -9.88 -6.97 2.61
N GLN A 118 -9.00 -5.98 2.40
CA GLN A 118 -9.36 -4.66 1.85
C GLN A 118 -8.46 -4.32 0.66
N PRO A 119 -8.96 -3.58 -0.34
CA PRO A 119 -8.13 -3.10 -1.44
C PRO A 119 -7.22 -1.96 -1.00
N MET A 120 -6.05 -1.87 -1.61
CA MET A 120 -4.98 -0.96 -1.20
C MET A 120 -4.36 -0.26 -2.41
N ILE A 121 -4.18 1.05 -2.28
CA ILE A 121 -3.41 1.89 -3.18
C ILE A 121 -2.01 1.99 -2.59
N GLY A 122 -1.05 1.38 -3.28
CA GLY A 122 0.37 1.35 -2.90
C GLY A 122 1.18 2.47 -3.53
N ALA A 123 2.47 2.48 -3.20
CA ALA A 123 3.45 3.45 -3.68
C ALA A 123 3.62 3.40 -5.21
N ASP A 124 3.48 2.24 -5.85
CA ASP A 124 3.51 2.08 -7.31
C ASP A 124 2.51 3.01 -8.03
N PHE A 125 1.26 3.01 -7.61
CA PHE A 125 0.19 3.84 -8.15
C PHE A 125 0.43 5.31 -7.83
N LEU A 126 0.77 5.62 -6.57
CA LEU A 126 1.01 6.99 -6.11
C LEU A 126 2.15 7.65 -6.89
N ARG A 127 3.28 6.95 -7.03
CA ARG A 127 4.46 7.42 -7.77
C ARG A 127 4.17 7.57 -9.26
N HIS A 128 3.48 6.59 -9.87
CA HIS A 128 3.15 6.65 -11.29
C HIS A 128 2.30 7.87 -11.65
N TYR A 129 1.32 8.20 -10.81
CA TYR A 129 0.40 9.31 -11.06
C TYR A 129 0.82 10.65 -10.45
N GLY A 130 1.91 10.67 -9.68
CA GLY A 130 2.43 11.86 -8.99
C GLY A 130 1.51 12.35 -7.88
N LEU A 131 0.80 11.43 -7.21
CA LEU A 131 -0.15 11.78 -6.15
C LEU A 131 0.56 11.93 -4.82
N LEU A 132 0.15 12.92 -4.04
CA LEU A 132 0.69 13.20 -2.71
C LEU A 132 -0.33 12.83 -1.64
N VAL A 133 0.16 12.18 -0.59
CA VAL A 133 -0.62 11.83 0.59
C VAL A 133 -0.44 12.94 1.62
N ASP A 134 -1.52 13.66 1.93
CA ASP A 134 -1.56 14.65 3.00
C ASP A 134 -2.19 14.01 4.24
N ASN A 135 -1.34 13.47 5.12
CA ASN A 135 -1.76 12.85 6.37
C ASN A 135 -2.44 13.83 7.34
N ARG A 136 -2.12 15.12 7.27
CA ARG A 136 -2.73 16.12 8.17
C ARG A 136 -4.18 16.39 7.80
N ARG A 137 -4.50 16.32 6.50
CA ARG A 137 -5.84 16.53 5.98
C ARG A 137 -6.58 15.23 5.63
N GLU A 138 -5.93 14.09 5.86
CA GLU A 138 -6.44 12.76 5.49
C GLU A 138 -6.88 12.75 4.03
N SER A 139 -6.07 13.33 3.14
CA SER A 139 -6.48 13.63 1.77
C SER A 139 -5.43 13.24 0.76
N LEU A 140 -5.88 12.78 -0.40
CA LEU A 140 -5.03 12.57 -1.56
C LEU A 140 -5.03 13.83 -2.43
N VAL A 141 -3.85 14.37 -2.66
CA VAL A 141 -3.62 15.60 -3.41
C VAL A 141 -3.05 15.26 -4.77
N ASP A 142 -3.59 15.87 -5.82
CA ASP A 142 -3.04 15.84 -7.16
C ASP A 142 -2.40 17.19 -7.51
N PRO A 143 -1.06 17.29 -7.51
CA PRO A 143 -0.36 18.52 -7.89
C PRO A 143 -0.67 18.99 -9.30
N LEU A 144 -1.00 18.08 -10.23
CA LEU A 144 -1.26 18.41 -11.62
C LEU A 144 -2.57 19.18 -11.79
N THR A 145 -3.63 18.72 -11.12
CA THR A 145 -4.95 19.37 -11.16
C THR A 145 -5.16 20.39 -10.06
N LYS A 146 -4.25 20.42 -9.06
CA LYS A 146 -4.37 21.21 -7.82
C LYS A 146 -5.64 20.89 -7.03
N LEU A 147 -6.18 19.69 -7.23
CA LEU A 147 -7.33 19.20 -6.51
C LEU A 147 -6.89 18.24 -5.41
N GLN A 148 -7.72 18.14 -4.39
CA GLN A 148 -7.57 17.13 -3.35
C GLN A 148 -8.90 16.45 -3.13
N THR A 149 -8.85 15.20 -2.69
CA THR A 149 -10.01 14.41 -2.28
C THR A 149 -9.77 13.92 -0.87
N GLN A 150 -10.79 14.06 -0.02
CA GLN A 150 -10.68 13.68 1.39
C GLN A 150 -11.03 12.21 1.53
N GLY A 151 -10.19 11.49 2.26
CA GLY A 151 -10.47 10.14 2.72
C GLY A 151 -11.37 10.14 3.96
N ALA A 152 -11.85 8.97 4.31
CA ALA A 152 -12.50 8.71 5.59
C ALA A 152 -11.55 7.96 6.52
N VAL A 153 -11.50 8.34 7.79
CA VAL A 153 -10.78 7.58 8.83
C VAL A 153 -11.54 6.28 9.10
N GLU A 154 -10.80 5.18 9.27
CA GLU A 154 -11.32 3.89 9.71
C GLU A 154 -11.53 3.86 11.23
#